data_AF-A0A8T3Q281-F1
#
_entry.id   AF-A0A8T3Q281-F1
#
_cell.length_a   1.000
_cell.length_b   1.000
_cell.length_c   1.000
_cell.angle_alpha   90.00
_cell.angle_beta   90.00
_cell.angle_gamma   90.00
#
_symmetry.space_group_name_H-M   'P 1'
#
loop_
_entity.id
_entity.type
_entity.pdbx_description
1 polymer ?
#
loop_
_entity_poly.entity_id
_entity_poly.type
_entity_poly.pdbx_seq_one_letter_code
_entity_poly.pdbx_strand_id
1 'polypeptide(L)'
;MLPVIWTAFAVLAVGGFLMIAAYWLDVQERSDLSVRARVAWSAGVLLFPISIPAYAFAGGPGWPAFLRVASLVPAVALGLFAGFALGLFS
;
A
#
# COMPACT_ATOMS: atom_id res chain seq x y z
N MET A 1 2.84 23.77 -11.44
CA MET A 1 2.29 22.41 -11.22
C MET A 1 3.10 21.64 -10.19
N LEU A 2 4.44 21.77 -10.22
CA LEU A 2 5.36 21.11 -9.28
C LEU A 2 4.98 21.16 -7.78
N PRO A 3 4.57 22.30 -7.18
CA PRO A 3 4.22 22.32 -5.75
C PRO A 3 2.99 21.46 -5.41
N VAL A 4 2.01 21.41 -6.33
CA VAL A 4 0.79 20.62 -6.16
C VAL A 4 1.09 19.13 -6.27
N ILE A 5 1.91 18.72 -7.25
CA ILE A 5 2.29 17.31 -7.44
C ILE A 5 3.15 16.83 -6.26
N TRP A 6 4.08 17.64 -5.76
CA TRP A 6 4.85 17.31 -4.57
C TRP A 6 3.98 17.17 -3.32
N THR A 7 3.00 18.05 -3.16
CA THR A 7 2.06 17.97 -2.04
C THR A 7 1.24 16.68 -2.13
N ALA A 8 0.73 16.35 -3.32
CA ALA A 8 0.02 15.10 -3.57
C ALA A 8 0.91 13.88 -3.29
N PHE A 9 2.15 13.87 -3.78
CA PHE A 9 3.11 12.82 -3.51
C PHE A 9 3.37 12.65 -2.01
N ALA A 10 3.63 13.74 -1.28
CA ALA A 10 3.91 13.69 0.15
C ALA A 10 2.71 13.13 0.94
N VAL A 11 1.50 13.61 0.64
CA VAL A 11 0.27 13.10 1.26
C VAL A 11 0.06 11.63 0.95
N LEU A 12 0.25 11.21 -0.30
CA LEU A 12 0.10 9.81 -0.71
C LEU A 12 1.20 8.92 -0.12
N ALA A 13 2.44 9.42 0.04
CA ALA A 13 3.52 8.69 0.67
C ALA A 13 3.23 8.43 2.16
N VAL A 14 2.82 9.46 2.89
CA VAL A 14 2.41 9.34 4.31
C VAL A 14 1.20 8.41 4.44
N GLY A 15 0.18 8.59 3.59
CA GLY A 15 -0.97 7.69 3.53
C GLY A 15 -0.57 6.25 3.22
N GLY A 16 0.42 6.06 2.35
CA GLY A 16 0.99 4.75 2.02
C GLY A 16 1.65 4.07 3.21
N PHE A 17 2.39 4.82 4.04
CA PHE A 17 2.93 4.28 5.30
C PHE A 17 1.84 3.83 6.27
N LEU A 18 0.72 4.58 6.37
CA LEU A 18 -0.43 4.15 7.17
C LEU A 18 -1.03 2.85 6.62
N MET A 19 -1.09 2.68 5.30
CA MET A 19 -1.56 1.42 4.70
C MET A 19 -0.65 0.23 5.00
N ILE A 20 0.68 0.44 5.06
CA ILE A 20 1.63 -0.61 5.48
C ILE A 20 1.36 -1.05 6.91
N ALA A 21 1.18 -0.11 7.83
CA ALA A 21 0.89 -0.42 9.23
C ALA A 21 -0.44 -1.16 9.39
N ALA A 22 -1.51 -0.67 8.73
CA ALA A 22 -2.82 -1.32 8.76
C ALA A 22 -2.77 -2.74 8.20
N TYR A 23 -2.09 -2.94 7.06
CA TYR A 23 -1.86 -4.26 6.48
C TYR A 23 -1.12 -5.19 7.45
N TRP A 24 -0.04 -4.72 8.05
CA TRP A 24 0.79 -5.58 8.90
C TRP A 24 0.04 -6.00 10.17
N LEU A 25 -0.68 -5.08 10.80
CA LEU A 25 -1.55 -5.37 11.94
C LEU A 25 -2.62 -6.40 11.58
N ASP A 26 -3.32 -6.21 10.46
CA ASP A 26 -4.37 -7.13 9.99
C ASP A 26 -3.83 -8.54 9.75
N VAL A 27 -2.64 -8.67 9.15
CA VAL A 27 -1.94 -9.96 8.98
C VAL A 27 -1.64 -10.62 10.33
N GLN A 28 -1.23 -9.86 11.35
CA GLN A 28 -0.95 -10.42 12.67
C GLN A 28 -2.23 -10.87 13.39
N GLU A 29 -3.35 -10.18 13.21
CA GLU A 29 -4.62 -10.47 13.88
C GLU A 29 -5.40 -11.65 13.26
N ARG A 30 -5.10 -12.02 12.02
CA ARG A 30 -5.80 -13.11 11.33
C ARG A 30 -5.54 -14.48 11.93
N SER A 31 -6.57 -15.05 12.55
CA SER A 31 -6.54 -16.37 13.19
C SER A 31 -6.47 -17.54 12.20
N ASP A 32 -6.93 -17.34 10.96
CA ASP A 32 -6.98 -18.36 9.91
C ASP A 32 -5.63 -18.60 9.22
N LEU A 33 -4.66 -17.70 9.42
CA LEU A 33 -3.32 -17.84 8.86
C LEU A 33 -2.42 -18.72 9.74
N SER A 34 -1.79 -19.72 9.11
CA SER A 34 -0.67 -20.44 9.72
C SER A 34 0.52 -19.50 9.99
N VAL A 35 1.40 -19.88 10.91
CA VAL A 35 2.62 -19.09 11.24
C VAL A 35 3.46 -18.82 9.98
N ARG A 36 3.62 -19.82 9.10
CA ARG A 36 4.38 -19.66 7.85
C ARG A 36 3.72 -18.64 6.91
N ALA A 37 2.40 -18.69 6.78
CA ALA A 37 1.66 -17.73 5.96
C ALA A 37 1.75 -16.31 6.53
N ARG A 38 1.68 -16.13 7.85
CA ARG A 38 1.89 -14.84 8.52
C ARG A 38 3.27 -14.26 8.25
N VAL A 39 4.32 -15.08 8.32
CA VAL A 39 5.69 -14.66 8.00
C VAL A 39 5.81 -14.28 6.53
N ALA A 40 5.24 -15.07 5.61
CA ALA A 40 5.27 -14.77 4.18
C ALA A 40 4.57 -13.44 3.85
N TRP A 41 3.38 -13.21 4.40
CA TRP A 41 2.67 -11.93 4.24
C TRP A 41 3.43 -10.77 4.91
N SER A 42 4.05 -10.98 6.06
CA SER A 42 4.89 -9.95 6.70
C SER A 42 6.10 -9.59 5.83
N ALA A 43 6.77 -10.57 5.23
CA ALA A 43 7.84 -10.32 4.26
C ALA A 43 7.32 -9.61 2.98
N GLY A 44 6.07 -9.89 2.59
CA GLY A 44 5.38 -9.25 1.49
C GLY A 44 5.26 -7.72 1.61
N VAL A 45 5.41 -7.12 2.80
CA VAL A 45 5.49 -5.66 2.97
C VAL A 45 6.64 -5.04 2.19
N LEU A 46 7.71 -5.77 1.89
CA LEU A 46 8.79 -5.25 1.05
C LEU A 46 8.32 -4.92 -0.38
N LEU A 47 7.20 -5.51 -0.80
CA LEU A 47 6.51 -5.24 -2.06
C LEU A 47 5.18 -4.52 -1.80
N PHE A 48 5.08 -3.70 -0.74
CA PHE A 48 3.85 -3.06 -0.28
C PHE A 48 3.00 -2.35 -1.35
N PRO A 49 3.56 -1.75 -2.42
CA PRO A 49 2.73 -1.13 -3.46
C PRO A 49 1.88 -2.15 -4.23
N ILE A 50 2.25 -3.42 -4.20
CA ILE A 50 1.58 -4.52 -4.90
C ILE A 50 0.91 -5.46 -3.90
N SER A 51 1.61 -5.83 -2.83
CA SER A 51 1.12 -6.82 -1.87
C SER A 51 -0.07 -6.33 -1.06
N ILE A 52 -0.13 -5.04 -0.70
CA ILE A 52 -1.26 -4.48 0.07
C ILE A 52 -2.55 -4.48 -0.79
N PRO A 53 -2.56 -3.98 -2.03
CA PRO A 53 -3.73 -4.14 -2.90
C PRO A 53 -4.11 -5.59 -3.14
N ALA A 54 -3.14 -6.44 -3.48
CA ALA A 54 -3.41 -7.87 -3.71
C ALA A 54 -4.07 -8.50 -2.48
N TYR A 55 -3.56 -8.21 -1.29
CA TYR A 55 -4.12 -8.65 -0.03
C TYR A 55 -5.55 -8.11 0.18
N ALA A 56 -5.77 -6.81 0.00
CA ALA A 56 -7.07 -6.16 0.20
C ALA A 56 -8.17 -6.65 -0.76
N PHE A 57 -7.82 -7.00 -2.01
CA PHE A 57 -8.78 -7.40 -3.04
C PHE A 57 -8.94 -8.93 -3.20
N ALA A 58 -7.93 -9.74 -2.87
CA ALA A 58 -7.98 -11.20 -3.02
C ALA A 58 -8.81 -11.92 -1.94
N GLY A 59 -9.61 -11.19 -1.16
CA GLY A 59 -10.60 -11.76 -0.23
C GLY A 59 -10.04 -12.30 1.08
N GLY A 60 -8.75 -12.08 1.37
CA GLY A 60 -8.14 -12.47 2.64
C GLY A 60 -8.62 -11.64 3.85
N PRO A 61 -8.79 -10.32 3.72
CA PRO A 61 -9.25 -9.46 4.81
C PRO A 61 -10.64 -8.86 4.55
N GLY A 62 -11.43 -8.74 5.62
CA GLY A 62 -12.76 -8.13 5.62
C GLY A 62 -12.76 -6.60 5.48
N TRP A 63 -11.76 -6.03 4.80
CA TRP A 63 -11.60 -4.58 4.70
C TRP A 63 -12.83 -3.93 4.05
N PRO A 64 -13.39 -2.84 4.63
CA PRO A 64 -14.42 -2.04 4.00
C PRO A 64 -13.97 -1.52 2.62
N ALA A 65 -14.93 -1.26 1.74
CA ALA A 65 -14.64 -0.87 0.35
C ALA A 65 -13.69 0.34 0.25
N PHE A 66 -13.82 1.31 1.14
CA PHE A 66 -12.95 2.49 1.16
C PHE A 66 -11.48 2.14 1.47
N LEU A 67 -11.21 1.21 2.40
CA LEU A 67 -9.85 0.76 2.71
C LEU A 67 -9.24 -0.07 1.57
N ARG A 68 -10.07 -0.83 0.85
CA ARG A 68 -9.62 -1.53 -0.36
C ARG A 68 -9.17 -0.55 -1.43
N VAL A 69 -9.91 0.54 -1.65
CA VAL A 69 -9.48 1.59 -2.58
C VAL A 69 -8.24 2.32 -2.05
N ALA A 70 -8.21 2.66 -0.75
CA ALA A 70 -7.07 3.32 -0.12
C ALA A 70 -5.78 2.48 -0.18
N SER A 71 -5.89 1.15 -0.27
CA SER A 71 -4.74 0.25 -0.44
C SER A 71 -3.90 0.55 -1.68
N LEU A 72 -4.48 1.22 -2.69
CA LEU A 72 -3.80 1.62 -3.93
C LEU A 72 -2.92 2.87 -3.74
N VAL A 73 -3.06 3.61 -2.64
CA VAL A 73 -2.31 4.85 -2.36
C VAL A 73 -0.79 4.64 -2.48
N PRO A 74 -0.18 3.62 -1.86
CA PRO A 74 1.20 3.21 -2.13
C PRO A 74 1.60 3.11 -3.61
N ALA A 75 0.77 2.43 -4.41
CA ALA A 75 1.03 2.21 -5.83
C ALA A 75 0.99 3.51 -6.62
N VAL A 76 0.02 4.38 -6.31
CA VAL A 76 -0.10 5.71 -6.92
C VAL A 76 1.10 6.59 -6.54
N ALA A 77 1.50 6.60 -5.27
CA ALA A 77 2.68 7.35 -4.81
C ALA A 77 3.95 6.91 -5.56
N LEU A 78 4.15 5.59 -5.70
CA LEU A 78 5.28 5.04 -6.45
C LEU A 78 5.21 5.42 -7.94
N GLY A 79 4.02 5.36 -8.54
CA GLY A 79 3.80 5.75 -9.93
C GLY A 79 4.12 7.22 -10.19
N LEU A 80 3.70 8.12 -9.28
CA LEU A 80 4.05 9.54 -9.34
C LEU A 80 5.56 9.74 -9.21
N PHE A 81 6.21 9.08 -8.24
CA PHE A 81 7.66 9.17 -8.10
C PHE A 81 8.40 8.69 -9.35
N ALA A 82 7.99 7.56 -9.92
CA ALA A 82 8.58 7.02 -11.14
C ALA A 82 8.37 7.95 -12.33
N GLY A 83 7.18 8.53 -12.49
CA GLY A 83 6.90 9.50 -13.54
C GLY A 83 7.76 10.75 -13.44
N PHE A 84 8.00 11.26 -12.23
CA PHE A 84 8.95 12.34 -11.98
C PHE A 84 10.38 11.92 -12.33
N ALA A 85 10.84 10.76 -11.84
CA ALA A 85 12.20 10.28 -12.07
C ALA A 85 12.51 10.04 -13.56
N LEU A 86 11.50 9.70 -14.35
CA LEU A 86 11.59 9.52 -15.80
C LEU A 86 11.39 10.83 -16.60
N GLY A 87 11.14 11.96 -15.93
CA GLY A 87 10.97 13.26 -16.58
C GLY A 87 9.64 13.44 -17.31
N LEU A 88 8.60 12.66 -16.97
CA LEU A 88 7.27 12.80 -17.56
C LEU A 88 6.57 14.12 -17.16
N PHE A 89 6.99 14.70 -16.05
CA PHE A 89 6.54 16.00 -15.56
C PHE A 89 7.60 16.62 -14.66
N SER A 90 7.54 17.95 -14.52
CA SER A 90 8.53 18.78 -13.82
C SER A 90 7.91 19.85 -12.93
#